data_AF-A0A7Y6PKN9-F1
#
_entry.id   AF-A0A7Y6PKN9-F1
#
_cell.length_a   1.000
_cell.length_b   1.000
_cell.length_c   1.000
_cell.angle_alpha   90.00
_cell.angle_beta   90.00
_cell.angle_gamma   90.00
#
_symmetry.space_group_name_H-M   'P 1'
#
loop_
_entity.id
_entity.type
_entity.pdbx_description
1 polymer ?
#
loop_
_entity_poly.entity_id
_entity_poly.type
_entity_poly.pdbx_seq_one_letter_code
_entity_poly.pdbx_strand_id
1 'polypeptide(L)'
;DRADTFVAEANEMPAGLDVRTVASVRPLFFLPQAASLERLIGSENFDRLVDDLDATPETVRELKPWLALMMLGRAAYEFAGPSINEALVEQARGRTMSLVFLETWSDQLRYLDAAITPRKLAAAIHDFDRMGCAIEQRVAAYRAGDDAKFSNEIASPDEPIAARIVSWTARLHEVLYAGSRSFAVLGVGQLVGPYGVLVRLEALGYRVERL
;
A
#
# COMPACT_ATOMS: atom_id res chain seq x y z
N ASP A 1 3.28 26.12 -1.82
CA ASP A 1 4.72 26.04 -2.13
C ASP A 1 5.65 26.61 -1.03
N ARG A 2 5.34 26.39 0.26
CA ARG A 2 6.14 26.87 1.41
C ARG A 2 6.31 25.78 2.47
N ALA A 3 6.29 24.52 2.06
CA ALA A 3 6.50 23.42 2.99
C ALA A 3 7.99 23.27 3.28
N ASP A 4 8.35 23.08 4.55
CA ASP A 4 9.70 22.77 5.01
C ASP A 4 9.87 21.27 5.35
N THR A 5 8.74 20.57 5.50
CA THR A 5 8.67 19.18 5.91
C THR A 5 7.87 18.39 4.89
N PHE A 6 8.43 17.27 4.41
CA PHE A 6 7.76 16.33 3.53
C PHE A 6 7.39 15.10 4.34
N VAL A 7 6.13 14.71 4.29
CA VAL A 7 5.62 13.54 5.01
C VAL A 7 5.18 12.48 4.00
N ALA A 8 5.70 11.26 4.13
CA ALA A 8 5.29 10.10 3.34
C ALA A 8 4.81 8.98 4.24
N GLU A 9 4.10 8.00 3.66
CA GLU A 9 3.60 6.83 4.39
C GLU A 9 4.74 6.06 5.07
N ALA A 10 5.61 5.44 4.28
CA ALA A 10 6.66 4.54 4.74
C ALA A 10 8.02 4.99 4.22
N ASN A 11 9.07 4.70 4.99
CA ASN A 11 10.43 4.81 4.46
C ASN A 11 10.73 3.67 3.48
N GLU A 12 11.58 3.94 2.50
CA GLU A 12 12.05 2.92 1.57
C GLU A 12 12.87 1.86 2.30
N MET A 13 12.79 0.61 1.82
CA MET A 13 13.74 -0.42 2.21
C MET A 13 15.16 0.07 1.87
N PRO A 14 16.17 -0.15 2.73
CA PRO A 14 17.54 0.25 2.42
C PRO A 14 18.00 -0.29 1.07
N ALA A 15 18.57 0.58 0.23
CA ALA A 15 19.09 0.19 -1.07
C ALA A 15 20.19 -0.88 -0.93
N GLY A 16 20.21 -1.85 -1.87
CA GLY A 16 21.20 -2.93 -1.90
C GLY A 16 20.83 -4.20 -1.12
N LEU A 17 19.61 -4.25 -0.56
CA LEU A 17 19.14 -5.42 0.17
C LEU A 17 18.53 -6.44 -0.81
N ASP A 18 19.31 -7.46 -1.17
CA ASP A 18 18.81 -8.57 -1.99
C ASP A 18 17.93 -9.50 -1.15
N VAL A 19 16.63 -9.34 -1.34
CA VAL A 19 15.58 -10.06 -0.61
C VAL A 19 15.61 -11.58 -0.82
N ARG A 20 16.30 -12.05 -1.87
CA ARG A 20 16.45 -13.49 -2.17
C ARG A 20 17.65 -14.14 -1.49
N THR A 21 18.72 -13.40 -1.25
CA THR A 21 19.99 -13.95 -0.73
C THR A 21 20.22 -13.65 0.75
N VAL A 22 19.57 -12.64 1.30
CA VAL A 22 19.70 -12.28 2.72
C VAL A 22 18.71 -13.10 3.54
N ALA A 23 19.22 -14.13 4.24
CA ALA A 23 18.41 -15.06 5.03
C ALA A 23 17.50 -14.39 6.09
N SER A 24 17.87 -13.19 6.58
CA SER A 24 17.08 -12.43 7.55
C SER A 24 15.83 -11.77 6.96
N VAL A 25 15.76 -11.56 5.64
CA VAL A 25 14.61 -10.91 4.99
C VAL A 25 13.76 -11.84 4.15
N ARG A 26 14.27 -13.02 3.77
CA ARG A 26 13.47 -14.04 3.07
C ARG A 26 12.12 -14.31 3.78
N PRO A 27 12.04 -14.46 5.12
CA PRO A 27 10.77 -14.70 5.80
C PRO A 27 9.76 -13.54 5.70
N LEU A 28 10.19 -12.36 5.27
CA LEU A 28 9.32 -11.20 5.09
C LEU A 28 8.52 -11.29 3.79
N PHE A 29 9.08 -11.91 2.75
CA PHE A 29 8.50 -12.01 1.39
C PHE A 29 7.98 -13.41 1.07
N PHE A 30 8.55 -14.43 1.70
CA PHE A 30 8.27 -15.83 1.40
C PHE A 30 7.71 -16.57 2.62
N LEU A 31 6.86 -17.55 2.34
CA LEU A 31 6.34 -18.52 3.27
C LEU A 31 7.47 -19.41 3.83
N PRO A 32 7.30 -19.96 5.04
CA PRO A 32 8.21 -20.99 5.55
C PRO A 32 8.13 -22.25 4.68
N GLN A 33 9.23 -23.01 4.56
CA GLN A 33 9.32 -24.20 3.67
C GLN A 33 8.23 -25.26 3.92
N ALA A 34 7.71 -25.34 5.14
CA ALA A 34 6.64 -26.28 5.49
C ALA A 34 5.25 -25.84 4.97
N ALA A 35 5.09 -24.59 4.53
CA ALA A 35 3.88 -24.05 3.92
C ALA A 35 4.05 -23.88 2.41
N SER A 36 2.94 -23.79 1.67
CA SER A 36 2.95 -23.40 0.26
C SER A 36 1.73 -22.56 -0.04
N LEU A 37 1.86 -21.62 -0.98
CA LEU A 37 0.75 -20.78 -1.41
C LEU A 37 -0.38 -21.65 -1.97
N GLU A 38 -0.04 -22.69 -2.73
CA GLU A 38 -0.95 -23.74 -3.21
C GLU A 38 -1.84 -24.32 -2.10
N ARG A 39 -1.27 -24.63 -0.93
CA ARG A 39 -2.04 -25.15 0.22
C ARG A 39 -2.93 -24.08 0.86
N LEU A 40 -2.58 -22.80 0.73
CA LEU A 40 -3.35 -21.70 1.30
C LEU A 40 -4.54 -21.27 0.43
N ILE A 41 -4.42 -21.35 -0.90
CA ILE A 41 -5.46 -20.89 -1.84
C ILE A 41 -6.15 -22.01 -2.62
N GLY A 42 -5.66 -23.25 -2.52
CA GLY A 42 -6.13 -24.40 -3.28
C GLY A 42 -5.44 -24.53 -4.64
N SER A 43 -5.38 -25.76 -5.17
CA SER A 43 -4.66 -26.06 -6.42
C SER A 43 -5.24 -25.30 -7.62
N GLU A 44 -6.56 -25.22 -7.76
CA GLU A 44 -7.18 -24.50 -8.88
C GLU A 44 -6.77 -23.02 -8.93
N ASN A 45 -6.82 -22.32 -7.79
CA ASN A 45 -6.41 -20.92 -7.73
C ASN A 45 -4.90 -20.76 -7.92
N PHE A 46 -4.12 -21.74 -7.46
CA PHE A 46 -2.67 -21.74 -7.63
C PHE A 46 -2.27 -21.91 -9.09
N ASP A 47 -2.88 -22.85 -9.81
CA ASP A 47 -2.63 -23.07 -11.22
C ASP A 47 -2.99 -21.82 -12.04
N ARG A 48 -4.16 -21.20 -11.77
CA ARG A 48 -4.53 -19.92 -12.39
C ARG A 48 -3.53 -18.81 -12.09
N LEU A 49 -3.11 -18.67 -10.84
CA LEU A 49 -2.12 -17.66 -10.45
C LEU A 49 -0.78 -17.87 -11.18
N VAL A 50 -0.35 -19.11 -11.39
CA VAL A 50 0.87 -19.42 -12.14
C VAL A 50 0.71 -18.99 -13.61
N ASP A 51 -0.43 -19.29 -14.21
CA ASP A 51 -0.76 -18.91 -15.60
C ASP A 51 -0.87 -17.38 -15.77
N ASP A 52 -1.62 -16.70 -14.90
CA ASP A 52 -1.83 -15.23 -14.94
C ASP A 52 -0.52 -14.44 -14.74
N LEU A 53 0.46 -15.04 -14.06
CA LEU A 53 1.78 -14.45 -13.84
C LEU A 53 2.82 -14.81 -14.91
N ASP A 54 2.50 -15.71 -15.84
CA ASP A 54 3.46 -16.32 -16.78
C ASP A 54 4.72 -16.83 -16.05
N ALA A 55 4.51 -17.56 -14.95
CA ALA A 55 5.55 -18.00 -14.02
C ALA A 55 5.65 -19.53 -13.95
N THR A 56 6.66 -20.04 -13.22
CA THR A 56 6.70 -21.47 -12.87
C THR A 56 6.08 -21.73 -11.50
N PRO A 57 5.49 -22.91 -11.26
CA PRO A 57 4.99 -23.30 -9.95
C PRO A 57 6.01 -23.11 -8.83
N GLU A 58 7.29 -23.43 -9.07
CA GLU A 58 8.36 -23.29 -8.09
C GLU A 58 8.58 -21.84 -7.66
N THR A 59 8.44 -20.89 -8.60
CA THR A 59 8.63 -19.46 -8.34
C THR A 59 7.49 -18.87 -7.51
N VAL A 60 6.27 -19.37 -7.70
CA VAL A 60 5.06 -18.87 -7.03
C VAL A 60 4.82 -19.58 -5.68
N ARG A 61 5.28 -20.83 -5.54
CA ARG A 61 4.99 -21.72 -4.41
C ARG A 61 5.21 -21.10 -3.05
N GLU A 62 6.30 -20.36 -2.88
CA GLU A 62 6.71 -19.81 -1.60
C GLU A 62 6.32 -18.35 -1.41
N LEU A 63 5.63 -17.71 -2.36
CA LEU A 63 5.25 -16.30 -2.20
C LEU A 63 4.25 -16.15 -1.06
N LYS A 64 4.41 -15.10 -0.26
CA LYS A 64 3.32 -14.66 0.62
C LYS A 64 2.14 -14.11 -0.19
N PRO A 65 0.90 -14.17 0.32
CA PRO A 65 -0.28 -13.73 -0.43
C PRO A 65 -0.21 -12.29 -0.93
N TRP A 66 0.31 -11.35 -0.14
CA TRP A 66 0.43 -9.96 -0.57
C TRP A 66 1.42 -9.78 -1.72
N LEU A 67 2.51 -10.55 -1.75
CA LEU A 67 3.52 -10.45 -2.80
C LEU A 67 2.97 -11.00 -4.11
N ALA A 68 2.28 -12.15 -4.05
CA ALA A 68 1.55 -12.70 -5.18
C ALA A 68 0.50 -11.71 -5.71
N LEU A 69 -0.27 -11.05 -4.84
CA LEU A 69 -1.24 -10.04 -5.24
C LEU A 69 -0.59 -8.83 -5.93
N MET A 70 0.56 -8.37 -5.44
CA MET A 70 1.30 -7.28 -6.08
C MET A 70 1.79 -7.65 -7.47
N MET A 71 2.31 -8.87 -7.64
CA MET A 71 2.73 -9.39 -8.95
C MET A 71 1.53 -9.49 -9.89
N LEU A 72 0.40 -10.01 -9.40
CA LEU A 72 -0.83 -10.14 -10.18
C LEU A 72 -1.35 -8.78 -10.64
N GLY A 73 -1.38 -7.77 -9.76
CA GLY A 73 -1.77 -6.41 -10.14
C GLY A 73 -0.86 -5.80 -11.21
N ARG A 74 0.44 -6.10 -11.19
CA ARG A 74 1.40 -5.64 -12.22
C ARG A 74 1.25 -6.38 -13.54
N ALA A 75 0.87 -7.66 -13.51
CA ALA A 75 0.52 -8.41 -14.72
C ALA A 75 -0.79 -7.88 -15.35
N ALA A 76 -1.76 -7.48 -14.53
CA ALA A 76 -3.05 -6.96 -14.98
C ALA A 76 -3.01 -5.51 -15.50
N TYR A 77 -2.02 -4.71 -15.08
CA TYR A 77 -1.98 -3.29 -15.40
C TYR A 77 -0.56 -2.74 -15.49
N GLU A 78 -0.28 -2.02 -16.58
CA GLU A 78 1.01 -1.36 -16.80
C GLU A 78 1.09 -0.05 -16.00
N PHE A 79 1.76 -0.10 -14.85
CA PHE A 79 2.06 1.09 -14.07
C PHE A 79 3.25 1.84 -14.67
N ALA A 80 3.05 3.12 -15.00
CA ALA A 80 4.14 4.01 -15.35
C ALA A 80 5.11 4.16 -14.17
N GLY A 81 6.41 4.10 -14.47
CA GLY A 81 7.48 4.38 -13.50
C GLY A 81 8.11 5.76 -13.75
N PRO A 82 8.69 6.40 -12.71
CA PRO A 82 8.62 6.03 -11.29
C PRO A 82 7.21 6.25 -10.71
N SER A 83 6.94 5.65 -9.55
CA SER A 83 5.70 5.93 -8.82
C SER A 83 5.64 7.41 -8.38
N ILE A 84 4.42 7.93 -8.17
CA ILE A 84 4.23 9.30 -7.68
C ILE A 84 4.96 9.53 -6.36
N ASN A 85 4.97 8.54 -5.45
CA ASN A 85 5.63 8.66 -4.17
C ASN A 85 7.16 8.76 -4.33
N GLU A 86 7.77 7.92 -5.17
CA GLU A 86 9.21 7.97 -5.45
C GLU A 86 9.60 9.33 -6.04
N ALA A 87 8.86 9.80 -7.05
CA ALA A 87 9.11 11.08 -7.69
C ALA A 87 9.00 12.26 -6.70
N LEU A 88 8.02 12.25 -5.81
CA LEU A 88 7.82 13.30 -4.81
C LEU A 88 8.85 13.26 -3.69
N VAL A 89 9.28 12.07 -3.25
CA VAL A 89 10.38 11.91 -2.28
C VAL A 89 11.68 12.44 -2.87
N GLU A 90 11.99 12.11 -4.13
CA GLU A 90 13.17 12.63 -4.83
C GLU A 90 13.13 14.16 -4.94
N GLN A 91 11.97 14.71 -5.31
CA GLN A 91 11.77 16.16 -5.36
C GLN A 91 11.95 16.82 -3.98
N ALA A 92 11.44 16.20 -2.90
CA ALA A 92 11.61 16.70 -1.54
C ALA A 92 13.07 16.68 -1.08
N ARG A 93 13.82 15.61 -1.42
CA ARG A 93 15.27 15.52 -1.18
C ARG A 93 16.01 16.63 -1.92
N GLY A 94 15.68 16.88 -3.19
CA GLY A 94 16.27 17.96 -4.00
C GLY A 94 15.98 19.37 -3.47
N ARG A 95 14.88 19.54 -2.73
CA ARG A 95 14.51 20.79 -2.03
C ARG A 95 15.06 20.88 -0.60
N THR A 96 15.82 19.89 -0.13
CA THR A 96 16.38 19.83 1.22
C THR A 96 15.30 19.90 2.32
N MET A 97 14.10 19.37 2.04
CA MET A 97 13.02 19.30 3.03
C MET A 97 13.33 18.24 4.08
N SER A 98 12.88 18.46 5.31
CA SER A 98 12.90 17.43 6.35
C SER A 98 11.97 16.29 5.96
N LEU A 99 12.49 15.06 5.88
CA LEU A 99 11.68 13.89 5.57
C LEU A 99 11.14 13.25 6.86
N VAL A 100 9.83 13.08 6.94
CA VAL A 100 9.16 12.32 7.99
C VAL A 100 8.36 11.20 7.37
N PHE A 101 8.41 10.02 7.99
CA PHE A 101 7.62 8.86 7.59
C PHE A 101 6.60 8.54 8.69
N LEU A 102 5.40 8.15 8.29
CA LEU A 102 4.31 7.81 9.21
C LEU A 102 4.42 6.40 9.77
N GLU A 103 5.16 5.53 9.08
CA GLU A 103 5.48 4.19 9.52
C GLU A 103 6.87 3.76 9.03
N THR A 104 7.36 2.65 9.57
CA THR A 104 8.55 1.99 9.02
C THR A 104 8.16 1.02 7.92
N TRP A 105 9.10 0.70 7.02
CA TRP A 105 8.93 -0.37 6.04
C TRP A 105 8.52 -1.70 6.69
N SER A 106 9.00 -1.97 7.91
CA SER A 106 8.65 -3.20 8.65
C SER A 106 7.18 -3.20 9.12
N ASP A 107 6.64 -2.03 9.46
CA ASP A 107 5.22 -1.88 9.79
C ASP A 107 4.35 -2.03 8.54
N GLN A 108 4.82 -1.51 7.40
CA GLN A 108 4.15 -1.68 6.11
C GLN A 108 4.05 -3.15 5.72
N LEU A 109 5.13 -3.92 5.84
CA LEU A 109 5.11 -5.36 5.57
C LEU A 109 4.18 -6.12 6.52
N ARG A 110 4.18 -5.75 7.81
CA ARG A 110 3.27 -6.35 8.80
C ARG A 110 1.81 -6.05 8.47
N TYR A 111 1.53 -4.84 8.00
CA TYR A 111 0.21 -4.46 7.50
C TYR A 111 -0.17 -5.31 6.28
N LEU A 112 0.72 -5.46 5.29
CA LEU A 112 0.45 -6.26 4.09
C LEU A 112 0.16 -7.73 4.44
N ASP A 113 0.96 -8.32 5.34
CA ASP A 113 0.74 -9.68 5.85
C ASP A 113 -0.64 -9.84 6.52
N ALA A 114 -1.09 -8.84 7.27
CA ALA A 114 -2.40 -8.86 7.93
C ALA A 114 -3.56 -8.55 6.97
N ALA A 115 -3.35 -7.61 6.05
CA ALA A 115 -4.40 -7.04 5.20
C ALA A 115 -4.74 -7.93 4.01
N ILE A 116 -3.75 -8.65 3.45
CA ILE A 116 -3.93 -9.51 2.28
C ILE A 116 -3.93 -10.97 2.71
N THR A 117 -5.13 -11.50 2.92
CA THR A 117 -5.32 -12.90 3.30
C THR A 117 -5.33 -13.82 2.07
N PRO A 118 -5.12 -15.15 2.23
CA PRO A 118 -5.28 -16.11 1.14
C PRO A 118 -6.65 -16.00 0.44
N ARG A 119 -7.72 -15.73 1.20
CA ARG A 119 -9.06 -15.49 0.64
C ARG A 119 -9.13 -14.27 -0.26
N LYS A 120 -8.48 -13.16 0.13
CA LYS A 120 -8.43 -11.93 -0.70
C LYS A 120 -7.61 -12.16 -1.97
N LEU A 121 -6.52 -12.91 -1.88
CA LEU A 121 -5.75 -13.31 -3.07
C LEU A 121 -6.59 -14.19 -4.00
N ALA A 122 -7.27 -15.21 -3.48
CA ALA A 122 -8.15 -16.08 -4.28
C ALA A 122 -9.24 -15.27 -5.00
N ALA A 123 -9.87 -14.30 -4.32
CA ALA A 123 -10.83 -13.40 -4.95
C ALA A 123 -10.18 -12.57 -6.08
N ALA A 124 -8.99 -12.03 -5.86
CA ALA A 124 -8.28 -11.25 -6.87
C ALA A 124 -7.90 -12.07 -8.11
N ILE A 125 -7.53 -13.35 -7.94
CA ILE A 125 -7.27 -14.27 -9.06
C ILE A 125 -8.52 -14.45 -9.91
N HIS A 126 -9.70 -14.60 -9.30
CA HIS A 126 -10.95 -14.69 -10.05
C HIS A 126 -11.37 -13.40 -10.76
N ASP A 127 -10.90 -12.25 -10.28
CA ASP A 127 -11.20 -10.94 -10.86
C ASP A 127 -10.08 -10.41 -11.78
N PHE A 128 -9.03 -11.20 -12.05
CA PHE A 128 -7.83 -10.79 -12.79
C PHE A 128 -8.14 -10.05 -14.10
N ASP A 129 -8.98 -10.64 -14.95
CA ASP A 129 -9.39 -10.05 -16.25
C ASP A 129 -10.06 -8.67 -16.12
N ARG A 130 -10.62 -8.36 -14.96
CA ARG A 130 -11.30 -7.08 -14.67
C ARG A 130 -10.42 -6.12 -13.90
N MET A 131 -9.30 -6.57 -13.34
CA MET A 131 -8.44 -5.74 -12.48
C MET A 131 -7.95 -4.48 -13.20
N GLY A 132 -7.51 -4.59 -14.45
CA GLY A 132 -7.05 -3.44 -15.24
C GLY A 132 -8.13 -2.38 -15.40
N CYS A 133 -9.34 -2.79 -15.81
CA CYS A 133 -10.49 -1.88 -15.94
C CYS A 133 -10.88 -1.26 -14.60
N ALA A 134 -10.85 -2.04 -13.50
CA ALA A 134 -11.14 -1.52 -12.17
C ALA A 134 -10.11 -0.46 -11.72
N ILE A 135 -8.83 -0.66 -12.04
CA ILE A 135 -7.77 0.33 -11.78
C ILE A 135 -8.03 1.62 -12.56
N GLU A 136 -8.33 1.54 -13.86
CA GLU A 136 -8.63 2.70 -14.70
C GLU A 136 -9.84 3.50 -14.18
N GLN A 137 -10.90 2.80 -13.77
CA GLN A 137 -12.09 3.42 -13.18
C GLN A 137 -11.76 4.18 -11.89
N ARG A 138 -10.91 3.61 -11.02
CA ARG A 138 -10.45 4.29 -9.80
C ARG A 138 -9.58 5.51 -10.11
N VAL A 139 -8.71 5.42 -11.13
CA VAL A 139 -7.90 6.57 -11.59
C VAL A 139 -8.81 7.68 -12.16
N ALA A 140 -9.82 7.33 -12.95
CA ALA A 140 -10.78 8.29 -13.47
C ALA A 140 -11.59 8.96 -12.34
N ALA A 141 -12.04 8.19 -11.35
CA ALA A 141 -12.70 8.72 -10.17
C ALA A 141 -11.81 9.69 -9.38
N TYR A 142 -10.54 9.33 -9.17
CA TYR A 142 -9.57 10.22 -8.53
C TYR A 142 -9.42 11.55 -9.28
N ARG A 143 -9.26 11.51 -10.61
CA ARG A 143 -9.15 12.72 -11.45
C ARG A 143 -10.42 13.57 -11.43
N ALA A 144 -11.58 12.96 -11.29
CA ALA A 144 -12.87 13.64 -11.19
C ALA A 144 -13.17 14.18 -9.78
N GLY A 145 -12.35 13.84 -8.77
CA GLY A 145 -12.64 14.17 -7.37
C GLY A 145 -13.82 13.40 -6.78
N ASP A 146 -14.18 12.24 -7.35
CA ASP A 146 -15.28 11.39 -6.88
C ASP A 146 -14.82 10.50 -5.73
N ASP A 147 -14.78 11.07 -4.52
CA ASP A 147 -14.27 10.43 -3.30
C ASP A 147 -14.92 9.07 -3.04
N ALA A 148 -16.23 8.97 -3.28
CA ALA A 148 -16.96 7.73 -3.07
C ALA A 148 -16.40 6.58 -3.92
N LYS A 149 -15.94 6.86 -5.13
CA LYS A 149 -15.47 5.83 -6.08
C LYS A 149 -13.98 5.50 -6.00
N PHE A 150 -13.14 6.39 -5.46
CA PHE A 150 -11.72 6.07 -5.28
C PHE A 150 -11.33 5.71 -3.84
N SER A 151 -12.16 6.06 -2.84
CA SER A 151 -11.95 5.69 -1.44
C SER A 151 -11.84 4.17 -1.28
N ASN A 152 -11.07 3.71 -0.28
CA ASN A 152 -11.20 2.31 0.12
C ASN A 152 -12.46 2.20 0.98
N GLU A 153 -13.32 1.24 0.66
CA GLU A 153 -14.36 0.81 1.59
C GLU A 153 -13.67 0.13 2.78
N ILE A 154 -13.57 0.85 3.88
CA ILE A 154 -13.22 0.28 5.18
C ILE A 154 -14.53 -0.13 5.81
N ALA A 155 -14.85 -1.43 5.76
CA ALA A 155 -16.13 -1.96 6.17
C ALA A 155 -16.26 -2.01 7.70
N SER A 156 -15.14 -2.07 8.43
CA SER A 156 -15.11 -2.12 9.89
C SER A 156 -13.86 -1.46 10.48
N PRO A 157 -13.93 -0.86 11.69
CA PRO A 157 -12.76 -0.42 12.44
C PRO A 157 -11.78 -1.55 12.80
N ASP A 158 -12.19 -2.82 12.71
CA ASP A 158 -11.32 -3.98 12.99
C ASP A 158 -10.41 -4.36 11.82
N GLU A 159 -10.60 -3.74 10.65
CA GLU A 159 -9.72 -4.01 9.51
C GLU A 159 -8.30 -3.48 9.79
N PRO A 160 -7.24 -4.20 9.36
CA PRO A 160 -5.84 -3.77 9.58
C PRO A 160 -5.54 -2.34 9.12
N ILE A 161 -6.26 -1.86 8.11
CA ILE A 161 -6.10 -0.51 7.57
C ILE A 161 -6.59 0.57 8.54
N ALA A 162 -7.63 0.30 9.33
CA ALA A 162 -8.15 1.27 10.29
C ALA A 162 -7.12 1.54 11.41
N ALA A 163 -6.47 0.50 11.93
CA ALA A 163 -5.39 0.63 12.91
C ALA A 163 -4.19 1.40 12.34
N ARG A 164 -3.82 1.13 11.08
CA ARG A 164 -2.75 1.87 10.36
C ARG A 164 -3.08 3.35 10.27
N ILE A 165 -4.30 3.70 9.84
CA ILE A 165 -4.75 5.10 9.75
C ILE A 165 -4.76 5.80 11.11
N VAL A 166 -5.13 5.12 12.20
CA VAL A 166 -5.05 5.68 13.56
C VAL A 166 -3.61 6.07 13.90
N SER A 167 -2.66 5.15 13.69
CA SER A 167 -1.25 5.38 14.02
C SER A 167 -0.66 6.50 13.18
N TRP A 168 -0.98 6.54 11.89
CA TRP A 168 -0.60 7.62 10.99
C TRP A 168 -1.16 8.97 11.39
N THR A 169 -2.43 9.02 11.80
CA THR A 169 -3.06 10.28 12.22
C THR A 169 -2.36 10.83 13.46
N ALA A 170 -2.02 9.98 14.43
CA ALA A 170 -1.27 10.39 15.61
C ALA A 170 0.11 10.97 15.22
N ARG A 171 0.83 10.30 14.31
CA ARG A 171 2.13 10.77 13.84
C ARG A 171 2.04 12.07 13.03
N LEU A 172 1.02 12.22 12.20
CA LEU A 172 0.73 13.48 11.50
C LEU A 172 0.42 14.61 12.48
N HIS A 173 -0.38 14.33 13.52
CA HIS A 173 -0.69 15.30 14.55
C HIS A 173 0.57 15.81 15.26
N GLU A 174 1.51 14.92 15.62
CA GLU A 174 2.79 15.31 16.21
C GLU A 174 3.59 16.25 15.30
N VAL A 175 3.67 15.95 14.00
CA VAL A 175 4.38 16.78 13.01
C VAL A 175 3.71 18.15 12.87
N LEU A 176 2.39 18.19 12.79
CA LEU A 176 1.63 19.43 12.66
C LEU A 176 1.70 20.28 13.94
N TYR A 177 1.64 19.64 15.11
CA TYR A 177 1.71 20.31 16.41
C TYR A 177 3.08 20.95 16.68
N ALA A 178 4.15 20.39 16.11
CA ALA A 178 5.49 20.98 16.16
C ALA A 178 5.60 22.32 15.38
N GLY A 179 4.55 22.77 14.69
CA GLY A 179 4.51 24.02 13.95
C GLY A 179 5.12 23.95 12.55
N SER A 180 5.47 22.75 12.09
CA SER A 180 6.01 22.52 10.75
C SER A 180 4.99 22.82 9.66
N ARG A 181 5.47 23.42 8.56
CA ARG A 181 4.67 23.57 7.34
C ARG A 181 4.88 22.33 6.50
N SER A 182 3.98 21.37 6.65
CA SER A 182 4.14 20.04 6.06
C SER A 182 3.42 19.88 4.72
N PHE A 183 4.04 19.17 3.79
CA PHE A 183 3.39 18.60 2.61
C PHE A 183 3.35 17.07 2.78
N ALA A 184 2.16 16.51 2.94
CA ALA A 184 1.97 15.08 3.17
C ALA A 184 1.44 14.38 1.92
N VAL A 185 2.05 13.25 1.56
CA VAL A 185 1.64 12.39 0.46
C VAL A 185 1.18 11.06 1.04
N LEU A 186 -0.09 10.73 0.82
CA LEU A 186 -0.74 9.54 1.32
C LEU A 186 -1.55 8.88 0.21
N GLY A 187 -1.69 7.57 0.30
CA GLY A 187 -2.51 6.74 -0.55
C GLY A 187 -3.95 7.22 -0.48
N VAL A 188 -4.51 7.53 -1.64
CA VAL A 188 -5.80 8.20 -1.74
C VAL A 188 -6.93 7.42 -1.05
N GLY A 189 -6.84 6.08 -1.07
CA GLY A 189 -7.79 5.18 -0.42
C GLY A 189 -7.78 5.24 1.11
N GLN A 190 -6.80 5.88 1.74
CA GLN A 190 -6.70 6.07 3.20
C GLN A 190 -7.02 7.50 3.62
N LEU A 191 -7.07 8.43 2.67
CA LEU A 191 -7.22 9.85 2.93
C LEU A 191 -8.67 10.22 3.22
N VAL A 192 -9.59 9.74 2.37
CA VAL A 192 -11.02 10.09 2.38
C VAL A 192 -11.88 8.94 2.95
N GLY A 193 -13.16 9.22 3.21
CA GLY A 193 -14.12 8.27 3.77
C GLY A 193 -14.25 8.38 5.31
N PRO A 194 -15.23 7.68 5.91
CA PRO A 194 -15.60 7.84 7.32
C PRO A 194 -14.49 7.45 8.31
N TYR A 195 -13.55 6.60 7.88
CA TYR A 195 -12.40 6.17 8.68
C TYR A 195 -11.08 6.80 8.23
N GLY A 196 -11.11 7.66 7.21
CA GLY A 196 -9.94 8.24 6.57
C GLY A 196 -9.20 9.28 7.44
N VAL A 197 -7.99 9.61 7.03
CA VAL A 197 -7.12 10.56 7.75
C VAL A 197 -7.77 11.94 7.90
N LEU A 198 -8.48 12.44 6.88
CA LEU A 198 -9.08 13.78 6.92
C LEU A 198 -10.12 13.94 8.03
N VAL A 199 -11.08 13.00 8.12
CA VAL A 199 -12.12 12.98 9.17
C VAL A 199 -11.50 12.92 10.56
N ARG A 200 -10.39 12.18 10.71
CA ARG A 200 -9.70 12.08 12.00
C ARG A 200 -8.93 13.34 12.36
N LEU A 201 -8.36 14.05 11.39
CA LEU A 201 -7.76 15.37 11.63
C LEU A 201 -8.84 16.40 12.03
N GLU A 202 -10.00 16.39 11.39
CA GLU A 202 -11.13 17.26 11.81
C GLU A 202 -11.55 16.97 13.26
N ALA A 203 -11.63 15.70 13.64
CA ALA A 203 -11.92 15.30 15.02
C ALA A 203 -10.87 15.73 16.05
N LEU A 204 -9.62 15.98 15.61
CA LEU A 204 -8.54 16.55 16.42
C LEU A 204 -8.56 18.10 16.44
N GLY A 205 -9.56 18.73 15.82
CA GLY A 205 -9.75 20.18 15.81
C GLY A 205 -9.05 20.90 14.66
N TYR A 206 -8.52 20.18 13.67
CA TYR A 206 -7.98 20.80 12.47
C TYR A 206 -9.09 21.27 11.53
N ARG A 207 -8.89 22.42 10.89
CA ARG A 207 -9.71 22.85 9.75
C ARG A 207 -9.19 22.17 8.49
N VAL A 208 -10.02 21.36 7.85
CA VAL A 208 -9.72 20.72 6.57
C VAL A 208 -10.41 21.50 5.45
N GLU A 209 -9.65 21.80 4.39
CA GLU A 209 -10.15 22.47 3.19
C GLU A 209 -9.75 21.67 1.96
N ARG A 210 -10.68 21.52 1.02
CA ARG A 210 -10.39 20.99 -0.31
C ARG A 210 -10.10 22.16 -1.23
N LEU A 211 -8.90 22.14 -1.82
CA LEU A 211 -8.40 23.17 -2.74
C LEU A 211 -8.47 22.69 -4.19
#